data_AF-A0AAW1XTN9-F1
#
_entry.id   AF-A0AAW1XTN9-F1
#
_cell.length_a   1.000
_cell.length_b   1.000
_cell.length_c   1.000
_cell.angle_alpha   90.00
_cell.angle_beta   90.00
_cell.angle_gamma   90.00
#
_symmetry.space_group_name_H-M   'P 1'
#
loop_
_entity.id
_entity.type
_entity.pdbx_description
1 polymer ?
#
loop_
_entity_poly.entity_id
_entity_poly.type
_entity_poly.pdbx_seq_one_letter_code
_entity_poly.pdbx_strand_id
1 'polypeptide(L)' 'MSRTVFWYSNGVQFTLASFLHAFQISTSSNHINAPIDMTESFGITNVKATPLEVLIKPRLSHKFYG' A
#
# COMPACT_ATOMS: atom_id res chain seq x y z
N MET A 1 15.58 -32.86 -15.02
CA MET A 1 14.71 -32.03 -15.90
C MET A 1 13.33 -32.02 -15.24
N SER A 2 12.71 -30.96 -14.72
CA SER A 2 12.87 -29.50 -14.86
C SER A 2 12.47 -28.82 -13.55
N ARG A 3 13.33 -27.96 -12.99
CA ARG A 3 13.01 -27.07 -11.84
C ARG A 3 12.42 -25.77 -12.40
N THR A 4 11.12 -25.72 -12.64
CA THR A 4 10.48 -24.48 -13.12
C THR A 4 9.06 -24.42 -12.60
N VAL A 5 8.85 -23.94 -11.36
CA VAL A 5 7.75 -23.05 -10.89
C VAL A 5 7.98 -22.83 -9.38
N PHE A 6 8.94 -21.99 -8.98
CA PHE A 6 9.05 -21.57 -7.57
C PHE A 6 9.68 -20.18 -7.39
N TRP A 7 9.40 -19.27 -8.33
CA TRP A 7 9.99 -17.92 -8.29
C TRP A 7 8.97 -16.90 -8.76
N TYR A 8 7.94 -16.55 -7.98
CA TYR A 8 7.14 -15.36 -8.32
C TYR A 8 6.43 -14.64 -7.16
N SER A 9 6.60 -15.03 -5.89
CA SER A 9 5.82 -14.42 -4.80
C SER A 9 6.53 -13.33 -3.98
N ASN A 10 7.85 -13.18 -4.08
CA ASN A 10 8.59 -12.35 -3.11
C ASN A 10 8.63 -10.84 -3.43
N GLY A 11 8.44 -10.44 -4.69
CA GLY A 11 8.58 -9.03 -5.09
C GLY A 11 7.60 -8.11 -4.37
N VAL A 12 6.31 -8.43 -4.42
CA VAL A 12 5.25 -7.64 -3.77
C VAL A 12 5.41 -7.65 -2.24
N GLN A 13 5.75 -8.80 -1.66
CA GLN A 13 5.93 -8.94 -0.21
C GLN A 13 7.09 -8.08 0.29
N PHE A 14 8.23 -8.12 -0.40
CA PHE A 14 9.40 -7.32 -0.05
C PHE A 14 9.13 -5.82 -0.25
N THR A 15 8.57 -5.42 -1.39
CA THR A 15 8.20 -4.03 -1.66
C THR A 15 7.23 -3.50 -0.62
N LEU A 16 6.19 -4.27 -0.27
CA LEU A 16 5.22 -3.89 0.74
C LEU A 16 5.86 -3.78 2.13
N ALA A 17 6.69 -4.75 2.53
CA ALA A 17 7.37 -4.72 3.81
C ALA A 17 8.31 -3.50 3.94
N SER A 18 9.13 -3.23 2.92
CA SER A 18 9.99 -2.05 2.89
C SER A 18 9.20 -0.74 2.92
N PHE A 19 8.10 -0.68 2.18
CA PHE A 19 7.21 0.49 2.17
C PHE A 19 6.57 0.74 3.55
N LEU A 20 5.98 -0.28 4.17
CA LEU A 20 5.36 -0.17 5.50
C LEU A 20 6.38 0.13 6.60
N HIS A 21 7.62 -0.32 6.43
CA HIS A 21 8.71 -0.03 7.36
C HIS A 21 9.20 1.42 7.24
N ALA A 22 9.31 1.96 6.02
CA ALA A 22 9.82 3.31 5.78
C ALA A 22 8.79 4.41 6.04
N PHE A 23 7.50 4.12 5.84
CA PHE A 23 6.45 5.15 5.86
C PHE A 23 5.40 4.92 6.94
N GLN A 24 4.88 6.01 7.47
CA GLN A 24 3.65 6.07 8.22
C GLN A 24 2.53 6.49 7.25
N ILE A 25 1.49 5.68 7.18
CA ILE A 25 0.33 5.93 6.31
C ILE A 25 -0.83 6.36 7.21
N SER A 26 -1.55 7.39 6.79
CA SER A 26 -2.72 7.91 7.49
C SER A 26 -3.81 8.24 6.48
N THR A 27 -5.06 8.21 6.89
CA THR A 27 -6.17 8.62 6.02
C THR A 27 -6.20 10.14 5.92
N SER A 28 -6.55 10.68 4.75
CA SER A 28 -6.73 12.13 4.54
C SER A 28 -8.00 12.68 5.20
N SER A 29 -8.85 11.79 5.76
CA SER A 29 -10.10 12.19 6.39
C SER A 29 -9.86 13.18 7.54
N ASN A 30 -10.52 14.32 7.43
CA ASN A 30 -10.56 15.42 8.39
C ASN A 30 -11.05 15.00 9.79
N HIS A 31 -11.61 13.80 9.92
CA HIS A 31 -12.10 13.21 11.16
C HIS A 31 -11.49 11.81 11.36
N ILE A 32 -10.84 11.62 12.51
CA ILE A 32 -10.07 10.41 12.90
C ILE A 32 -10.90 9.11 12.81
N ASN A 33 -12.24 9.21 12.82
CA ASN A 33 -13.16 8.07 12.77
C ASN A 33 -14.19 8.15 11.63
N ALA A 34 -13.94 8.92 10.56
CA ALA A 34 -14.87 8.88 9.43
C ALA A 34 -14.77 7.52 8.71
N PRO A 35 -15.92 6.93 8.33
CA PRO A 35 -15.93 5.70 7.54
C PRO A 35 -15.28 5.96 6.18
N ILE A 36 -14.29 5.15 5.84
CA ILE A 36 -13.70 5.12 4.51
C ILE A 36 -14.72 4.40 3.62
N ASP A 37 -15.26 5.09 2.62
CA ASP A 37 -16.06 4.45 1.58
C ASP A 37 -15.18 3.37 0.94
N MET A 38 -15.55 2.09 0.99
CA MET A 38 -14.79 0.98 0.36
C MET A 38 -15.58 0.36 -0.81
N THR A 39 -16.57 1.08 -1.33
CA THR A 39 -17.40 0.61 -2.44
C THR A 39 -16.53 0.30 -3.65
N GLU A 40 -16.77 -0.85 -4.26
CA GLU A 40 -16.09 -1.33 -5.46
C GLU A 40 -16.64 -0.66 -6.72
N SER A 41 -15.78 -0.43 -7.70
CA SER A 41 -16.16 -0.08 -9.08
C SER A 41 -16.26 -1.34 -9.92
N PHE A 42 -17.27 -1.42 -10.79
CA PHE A 42 -17.44 -2.56 -11.69
C PHE A 42 -16.21 -2.75 -12.60
N GLY A 43 -15.63 -3.96 -12.61
CA GLY A 43 -14.51 -4.28 -13.50
C GLY A 43 -13.90 -5.67 -13.27
N ILE A 44 -12.87 -5.99 -14.06
CA ILE A 44 -12.09 -7.25 -13.93
C ILE A 44 -11.12 -7.17 -12.72
N THR A 45 -10.82 -5.96 -12.27
CA THR A 45 -9.97 -5.66 -11.13
C THR A 45 -10.80 -4.98 -10.04
N ASN A 46 -10.61 -5.36 -8.78
CA ASN A 46 -11.29 -4.77 -7.61
C ASN A 46 -10.81 -3.34 -7.34
N VAL A 47 -11.17 -2.41 -8.22
CA VAL A 47 -10.85 -0.99 -8.10
C VAL A 47 -11.93 -0.34 -7.26
N LYS A 48 -11.55 0.65 -6.46
CA LYS A 48 -12.48 1.40 -5.61
C LYS A 48 -13.33 2.35 -6.47
N ALA A 49 -14.62 2.47 -6.17
CA ALA A 49 -15.56 3.36 -6.86
C ALA A 49 -15.16 4.84 -6.75
N THR A 50 -14.56 5.20 -5.62
CA THR A 50 -14.06 6.55 -5.33
C THR A 50 -12.56 6.49 -5.06
N PRO A 51 -11.74 7.43 -5.58
CA PRO A 51 -10.32 7.50 -5.23
C PRO A 51 -10.10 7.54 -3.71
N LEU A 52 -9.17 6.76 -3.19
CA LEU A 52 -8.81 6.80 -1.76
C LEU A 52 -7.68 7.79 -1.54
N GLU A 53 -7.94 8.82 -0.76
CA GLU A 53 -6.93 9.80 -0.37
C GLU A 53 -6.17 9.34 0.88
N VAL A 54 -4.85 9.21 0.75
CA VAL A 54 -3.95 8.82 1.84
C VAL A 54 -2.83 9.83 2.00
N LEU A 55 -2.45 10.06 3.25
CA LEU A 55 -1.29 10.85 3.62
C LEU A 55 -0.14 9.89 3.95
N ILE A 56 1.02 10.11 3.33
CA ILE A 56 2.22 9.30 3.52
C ILE A 56 3.30 10.20 4.11
N LYS A 57 3.89 9.77 5.23
CA LYS A 57 4.97 10.48 5.91
C LYS A 57 6.15 9.53 6.15
N PRO A 58 7.41 9.91 5.85
CA PRO A 58 8.57 9.10 6.22
C PRO A 58 8.65 8.94 7.74
N ARG A 59 8.98 7.73 8.23
CA ARG A 59 9.15 7.49 9.67
C ARG A 59 10.47 8.03 10.21
N LEU A 60 11.53 7.95 9.41
CA LEU A 60 12.83 8.53 9.76
C LEU A 60 13.09 9.78 8.92
N SER A 61 13.91 10.68 9.46
CA SER A 61 14.42 11.82 8.69
C SER A 61 15.19 11.32 7.47
N HIS A 62 15.07 12.04 6.35
CA HIS A 62 15.75 11.71 5.08
C HIS A 62 17.26 11.47 5.26
N LYS A 63 17.87 12.05 6.29
CA LYS A 63 19.29 11.88 6.66
C LYS A 63 19.67 10.44 7.05
N PHE A 64 18.70 9.58 7.36
CA PHE A 64 18.92 8.20 7.82
C PHE A 64 18.63 7.13 6.75
N TYR A 65 18.20 7.52 5.55
CA TYR A 65 17.92 6.63 4.41
C TYR A 65 18.95 6.79 3.27
N GLY A 66 20.13 7.33 3.60
CA GLY A 66 21.20 7.64 2.64
C GLY A 66 21.69 6.45 1.84
#